data_AF-A0A933MZD6-F1
#
_entry.id   AF-A0A933MZD6-F1
#
_cell.length_a   1.000
_cell.length_b   1.000
_cell.length_c   1.000
_cell.angle_alpha   90.00
_cell.angle_beta   90.00
_cell.angle_gamma   90.00
#
_symmetry.space_group_name_H-M   'P 1'
#
loop_
_entity.id
_entity.type
_entity.pdbx_description
1 polymer ?
#
loop_
_entity_poly.entity_id
_entity_poly.type
_entity_poly.pdbx_seq_one_letter_code
_entity_poly.pdbx_strand_id
1 'polypeptide(L)'
;MLDQKERTERARKRPYFIWDYDLTEEDVRAILRGDNEYEKLWVMVRILERCRLEEIWSYVTPAQLRQYWPQIHRRIRKELRGAWEWAMEVWYGIVA
;
A
#
# COMPACT_ATOMS: atom_id res chain seq x y z
N MET A 1 -18.48 -14.56 -8.42
CA MET A 1 -18.52 -14.88 -6.97
C MET A 1 -17.37 -15.86 -6.73
N LEU A 2 -16.33 -15.48 -6.00
CA LEU A 2 -15.13 -16.33 -5.79
C LEU A 2 -15.45 -17.50 -4.85
N ASP A 3 -14.97 -18.69 -5.19
CA ASP A 3 -15.07 -19.91 -4.39
C ASP A 3 -14.36 -19.73 -3.03
N GLN A 4 -14.86 -20.40 -1.98
CA GLN A 4 -14.33 -20.31 -0.63
C GLN A 4 -12.87 -20.80 -0.59
N LYS A 5 -12.53 -21.82 -1.38
CA LYS A 5 -11.17 -22.37 -1.49
C LYS A 5 -10.18 -21.37 -2.08
N GLU A 6 -10.55 -20.70 -3.18
CA GLU A 6 -9.71 -19.69 -3.83
C GLU A 6 -9.44 -18.47 -2.92
N ARG A 7 -10.42 -18.08 -2.09
CA ARG A 7 -10.23 -17.01 -1.10
C ARG A 7 -9.20 -17.38 -0.04
N THR A 8 -9.26 -18.61 0.47
CA THR A 8 -8.30 -19.12 1.45
C THR A 8 -6.90 -19.25 0.86
N GLU A 9 -6.79 -19.70 -0.39
CA GLU A 9 -5.51 -19.80 -1.08
C GLU A 9 -4.88 -18.43 -1.35
N ARG A 10 -5.68 -17.44 -1.80
CA ARG A 10 -5.20 -16.05 -1.92
C ARG A 10 -4.75 -15.48 -0.59
N ALA A 11 -5.53 -15.67 0.48
CA ALA A 11 -5.19 -15.17 1.82
C ALA A 11 -3.84 -15.70 2.33
N ARG A 12 -3.51 -16.95 2.01
CA ARG A 12 -2.25 -17.60 2.40
C ARG A 12 -1.08 -17.32 1.46
N LYS A 13 -1.34 -16.75 0.28
CA LYS A 13 -0.29 -16.52 -0.71
C LYS A 13 0.51 -15.26 -0.35
N ARG A 14 1.84 -15.37 -0.43
CA ARG A 14 2.75 -14.22 -0.29
C ARG A 14 2.49 -13.22 -1.43
N PRO A 15 2.24 -11.93 -1.13
CA PRO A 15 2.10 -10.93 -2.17
C PRO A 15 3.43 -10.68 -2.88
N TYR A 16 3.42 -10.63 -4.22
CA TYR A 16 4.66 -10.52 -5.01
C TYR A 16 5.47 -9.25 -4.73
N PHE A 17 4.81 -8.17 -4.27
CA PHE A 17 5.46 -6.88 -3.99
C PHE A 17 6.23 -6.86 -2.65
N ILE A 18 6.00 -7.84 -1.77
CA ILE A 18 6.74 -8.06 -0.50
C ILE A 18 7.34 -9.48 -0.50
N TRP A 19 8.05 -9.82 -1.58
CA TRP A 19 8.67 -11.14 -1.71
C TRP A 19 9.80 -11.38 -0.70
N ASP A 20 10.43 -10.30 -0.20
CA ASP A 20 11.59 -10.28 0.70
C ASP A 20 11.24 -10.49 2.18
N TYR A 21 9.95 -10.61 2.52
CA TYR A 21 9.49 -10.91 3.88
C TYR A 21 8.55 -12.10 3.88
N ASP A 22 8.45 -12.77 5.03
CA ASP A 22 7.50 -13.84 5.24
C ASP A 22 6.13 -13.32 5.68
N LEU A 23 5.47 -12.58 4.78
CA LEU A 23 4.13 -12.03 4.99
C LEU A 23 3.15 -12.64 3.97
N THR A 24 2.01 -13.07 4.47
CA THR A 24 0.86 -13.46 3.64
C THR A 24 -0.01 -12.24 3.28
N GLU A 25 -0.93 -12.42 2.34
CA GLU A 25 -1.96 -11.43 2.02
C GLU A 25 -2.77 -11.02 3.27
N GLU A 26 -3.06 -11.98 4.14
CA GLU A 26 -3.77 -11.73 5.39
C GLU A 26 -2.94 -10.89 6.37
N ASP A 27 -1.64 -11.18 6.50
CA ASP A 27 -0.74 -10.40 7.37
C ASP A 27 -0.63 -8.95 6.90
N VAL A 28 -0.49 -8.73 5.59
CA VAL A 28 -0.48 -7.37 5.00
C VAL A 28 -1.77 -6.62 5.35
N ARG A 29 -2.93 -7.28 5.22
CA ARG A 29 -4.23 -6.68 5.58
C ARG A 29 -4.41 -6.49 7.08
N ALA A 30 -3.83 -7.35 7.90
CA ALA A 30 -3.84 -7.20 9.35
C ALA A 30 -3.01 -5.97 9.77
N ILE A 31 -1.80 -5.83 9.23
CA ILE A 31 -0.93 -4.67 9.49
C ILE A 31 -1.62 -3.36 9.06
N LEU A 32 -2.24 -3.32 7.88
CA LEU A 32 -2.94 -2.13 7.40
C LEU A 32 -4.15 -1.73 8.25
N ARG A 33 -4.79 -2.70 8.93
CA ARG A 33 -5.93 -2.47 9.83
C ARG A 33 -5.51 -2.23 11.29
N GLY A 34 -4.26 -2.57 11.65
CA GLY A 34 -3.76 -2.44 13.00
C GLY A 34 -3.46 -1.00 13.41
N ASP A 35 -3.16 -0.82 14.69
CA ASP A 35 -2.86 0.49 15.29
C ASP A 35 -1.37 0.83 15.28
N ASN A 36 -0.52 -0.11 14.83
CA ASN A 36 0.91 0.15 14.70
C ASN A 36 1.20 1.01 13.45
N GLU A 37 1.24 2.32 13.67
CA GLU A 37 1.48 3.32 12.63
C GLU A 37 2.82 3.13 11.90
N TYR A 38 3.84 2.61 12.58
CA TYR A 38 5.14 2.37 11.95
C TYR A 38 5.07 1.24 10.91
N GLU A 39 4.46 0.11 11.27
CA GLU A 39 4.30 -1.05 10.39
C GLU A 39 3.35 -0.74 9.24
N LYS A 40 2.23 -0.08 9.53
CA LYS A 40 1.25 0.36 8.53
C LYS A 40 1.92 1.23 7.47
N LEU A 41 2.66 2.25 7.90
CA LEU A 41 3.37 3.15 7.00
C LEU A 41 4.44 2.43 6.18
N TRP A 42 5.16 1.48 6.79
CA TRP A 42 6.13 0.64 6.08
C TRP A 42 5.47 -0.19 4.97
N VAL A 43 4.34 -0.86 5.26
CA VAL A 43 3.58 -1.63 4.25
C VAL A 43 3.04 -0.71 3.14
N MET A 44 2.48 0.45 3.50
CA MET A 44 1.98 1.41 2.52
C MET A 44 3.07 1.85 1.53
N VAL A 45 4.27 2.18 2.03
CA VAL A 45 5.41 2.52 1.16
C VAL A 45 5.75 1.36 0.22
N ARG A 46 5.81 0.12 0.73
CA ARG A 46 6.08 -1.06 -0.11
C ARG A 46 5.04 -1.27 -1.21
N ILE A 47 3.76 -1.07 -0.90
CA ILE A 47 2.68 -1.16 -1.89
C ILE A 47 2.89 -0.11 -2.98
N LEU A 48 3.11 1.14 -2.62
CA LEU A 48 3.25 2.24 -3.60
C LEU A 48 4.50 2.12 -4.47
N GLU A 49 5.55 1.47 -3.97
CA GLU A 49 6.81 1.31 -4.70
C GLU A 49 6.85 0.11 -5.63
N ARG A 50 6.12 -0.96 -5.30
CA ARG A 50 6.34 -2.28 -5.90
C ARG A 50 5.07 -2.96 -6.41
N CYS A 51 3.89 -2.52 -5.98
CA CYS A 51 2.62 -3.04 -6.47
C CYS A 51 2.27 -2.40 -7.82
N ARG A 52 1.61 -3.16 -8.70
CA ARG A 52 1.03 -2.62 -9.93
C ARG A 52 0.01 -1.55 -9.58
N LEU A 53 0.01 -0.44 -10.31
CA LEU A 53 -0.84 0.72 -10.05
C LEU A 53 -2.32 0.36 -9.87
N GLU A 54 -2.80 -0.58 -10.68
CA GLU A 54 -4.19 -1.07 -10.70
C GLU A 54 -4.58 -1.81 -9.41
N GLU A 55 -3.60 -2.45 -8.76
CA GLU A 55 -3.80 -3.31 -7.59
C GLU A 55 -3.63 -2.55 -6.26
N ILE A 56 -2.97 -1.38 -6.26
CA ILE A 56 -2.73 -0.56 -5.06
C ILE A 56 -4.03 -0.29 -4.30
N TRP A 57 -5.11 0.00 -5.03
CA TRP A 57 -6.42 0.34 -4.46
C TRP A 57 -7.11 -0.83 -3.77
N SER A 58 -6.61 -2.06 -3.92
CA SER A 58 -7.07 -3.23 -3.17
C SER A 58 -6.55 -3.29 -1.73
N TYR A 59 -5.59 -2.42 -1.39
CA TYR A 59 -4.93 -2.38 -0.08
C TYR A 59 -5.11 -1.03 0.62
N VAL A 60 -4.98 0.07 -0.13
CA VAL A 60 -5.03 1.43 0.41
C VAL A 60 -6.08 2.26 -0.31
N THR A 61 -6.68 3.21 0.41
CA THR A 61 -7.60 4.18 -0.18
C THR A 61 -6.88 5.51 -0.45
N PRO A 62 -7.35 6.30 -1.43
CA PRO A 62 -6.83 7.66 -1.63
C PRO A 62 -6.89 8.52 -0.36
N ALA A 63 -7.91 8.34 0.49
CA ALA A 63 -8.05 9.10 1.73
C ALA A 63 -6.98 8.74 2.77
N GLN A 64 -6.69 7.45 2.94
CA GLN A 64 -5.56 6.99 3.76
C GLN A 64 -4.25 7.52 3.18
N LEU A 65 -4.08 7.45 1.86
CA LEU A 65 -2.86 7.91 1.23
C LEU A 65 -2.62 9.41 1.49
N ARG A 66 -3.68 10.24 1.43
CA ARG A 66 -3.63 11.66 1.83
C ARG A 66 -3.25 11.86 3.29
N GLN A 67 -3.89 11.12 4.20
CA GLN A 67 -3.62 11.19 5.64
C GLN A 67 -2.14 10.89 5.96
N TYR A 68 -1.59 9.87 5.31
CA TYR A 68 -0.22 9.41 5.54
C TYR A 68 0.82 10.07 4.64
N TRP A 69 0.39 10.90 3.70
CA TRP A 69 1.25 11.47 2.66
C TRP A 69 2.53 12.15 3.19
N PRO A 70 2.49 13.00 4.24
CA PRO A 70 3.70 13.66 4.74
C PRO A 70 4.79 12.70 5.21
N GLN A 71 4.41 11.50 5.63
CA GLN A 71 5.31 10.48 6.16
C GLN A 71 5.75 9.53 5.04
N ILE A 72 4.85 9.19 4.12
CA ILE A 72 5.12 8.39 2.92
C ILE A 72 6.10 9.13 2.02
N HIS A 73 5.84 10.40 1.72
CA HIS A 73 6.66 11.24 0.85
C HIS A 73 8.14 11.26 1.25
N ARG A 74 8.42 11.30 2.56
CA ARG A 74 9.79 11.28 3.11
C ARG A 74 10.49 9.92 2.92
N ARG A 75 9.72 8.83 2.91
CA ARG A 75 10.22 7.45 2.91
C ARG A 75 10.26 6.81 1.52
N ILE A 76 9.35 7.21 0.63
CA ILE A 76 9.25 6.65 -0.70
C ILE A 76 10.50 6.97 -1.53
N ARG A 77 10.88 6.02 -2.38
CA ARG A 77 11.94 6.16 -3.38
C ARG A 77 11.83 7.48 -4.13
N LYS A 78 12.96 8.17 -4.26
CA LYS A 78 13.05 9.51 -4.86
C LYS A 78 12.47 9.54 -6.28
N GLU A 79 12.74 8.51 -7.06
CA GLU A 79 12.26 8.35 -8.44
C GLU A 79 10.72 8.34 -8.55
N LEU A 80 10.00 7.95 -7.50
CA LEU A 80 8.54 7.85 -7.50
C LEU A 80 7.85 9.06 -6.86
N ARG A 81 8.60 9.93 -6.17
CA ARG A 81 8.03 11.08 -5.44
C ARG A 81 7.24 11.99 -6.37
N GLY A 82 7.84 12.45 -7.46
CA GLY A 82 7.19 13.38 -8.38
C GLY A 82 5.88 12.84 -8.98
N ALA A 83 5.84 11.54 -9.31
CA ALA A 83 4.62 10.91 -9.84
C ALA A 83 3.48 10.91 -8.81
N TRP A 84 3.80 10.59 -7.55
CA TRP A 84 2.82 10.57 -6.47
C TRP A 84 2.46 11.97 -5.94
N GLU A 85 3.40 12.91 -5.92
CA GLU A 85 3.14 14.33 -5.65
C GLU A 85 2.13 14.88 -6.65
N TRP A 86 2.38 14.66 -7.95
CA TRP A 86 1.45 15.06 -9.01
C TRP A 86 0.08 14.39 -8.85
N ALA A 87 0.04 13.10 -8.50
CA ALA A 87 -1.22 12.42 -8.23
C ALA A 87 -1.98 13.05 -7.04
N MET A 88 -1.27 13.42 -5.97
CA MET A 88 -1.86 14.12 -4.81
C MET A 88 -2.37 15.52 -5.17
N GLU A 89 -1.65 16.24 -6.03
CA GLU A 89 -2.07 17.54 -6.54
C GLU A 89 -3.38 17.40 -7.35
N VAL A 90 -3.45 16.44 -8.27
CA VAL A 90 -4.65 16.20 -9.09
C VAL A 90 -5.85 15.76 -8.25
N TRP A 91 -5.65 14.89 -7.25
CA TRP A 91 -6.76 14.36 -6.45
C TRP A 91 -7.24 15.30 -5.35
N TYR A 92 -6.34 16.13 -4.78
CA TYR A 92 -6.63 16.87 -3.56
C TYR A 92 -6.17 18.33 -3.57
N GLY A 93 -5.53 18.81 -4.63
CA GLY A 93 -4.94 20.14 -4.67
C GLY A 93 -3.79 20.33 -3.67
N ILE A 94 -3.13 19.24 -3.27
CA ILE A 94 -2.01 19.28 -2.31
C ILE A 94 -0.72 19.53 -3.07
N VAL A 95 -0.05 20.64 -2.75
CA VAL A 95 1.36 20.85 -3.07
C VAL A 95 2.17 20.39 -1.86
N ALA A 96 3.10 19.45 -2.07
CA ALA A 96 3.88 18.78 -1.02
C ALA A 96 4.79 19.74 -0.23
#